data_AF-A0A6V7HTD8-F1
#
_entry.id   AF-A0A6V7HTD8-F1
#
_cell.length_a   1.000
_cell.length_b   1.000
_cell.length_c   1.000
_cell.angle_alpha   90.00
_cell.angle_beta   90.00
_cell.angle_gamma   90.00
#
_symmetry.space_group_name_H-M   'P 1'
#
loop_
_entity.id
_entity.type
_entity.pdbx_description
1 polymer ?
#
loop_
_entity_poly.entity_id
_entity_poly.type
_entity_poly.pdbx_seq_one_letter_code
_entity_poly.pdbx_strand_id
1 'polypeptide(L)'
;MFFPIGWPRELTTTDPDNIRAIVCNRDKILFSILTRDALAIWYCKPCVPIVFSRRTQDCIEKYGENVLVRWKPDSSMLVVGTSDSYLLFYRLSDNSGENHGLYEQKDSPVTSLRRDSAELFIKEVIPSLTLVFVMPVWIDGGISSIVCIRDELMVATKTSHIVRQ
;
A
#
# COMPACT_ATOMS: atom_id res chain seq x y z
N MET A 1 -22.45 -12.04 -7.33
CA MET A 1 -21.77 -10.76 -7.10
C MET A 1 -21.65 -10.59 -5.59
N PHE A 2 -20.48 -10.83 -4.99
CA PHE A 2 -20.34 -10.77 -3.53
C PHE A 2 -20.09 -9.32 -3.09
N PHE A 3 -21.19 -8.63 -2.80
CA PHE A 3 -21.25 -7.42 -1.96
C PHE A 3 -20.88 -7.81 -0.50
N PRO A 4 -20.54 -6.86 0.40
CA PRO A 4 -19.86 -7.18 1.66
C PRO A 4 -20.69 -8.15 2.52
N ILE A 5 -20.16 -9.35 2.74
CA ILE A 5 -20.75 -10.42 3.57
C ILE A 5 -20.33 -10.21 5.04
N GLY A 6 -20.39 -8.97 5.54
CA GLY A 6 -19.92 -8.67 6.89
C GLY A 6 -20.29 -7.27 7.35
N TRP A 7 -20.18 -7.08 8.67
CA TRP A 7 -20.38 -5.77 9.30
C TRP A 7 -19.34 -4.77 8.79
N PRO A 8 -19.75 -3.56 8.39
CA PRO A 8 -18.80 -2.47 8.13
C PRO A 8 -17.86 -2.32 9.32
N ARG A 9 -16.56 -2.34 9.06
CA ARG A 9 -15.52 -2.10 10.06
C ARG A 9 -14.78 -0.84 9.65
N GLU A 10 -14.64 0.08 10.60
CA GLU A 10 -13.76 1.24 10.44
C GLU A 10 -12.32 0.79 10.63
N LEU A 11 -11.44 1.16 9.69
CA LEU A 11 -10.01 0.93 9.83
C LEU A 11 -9.40 2.13 10.53
N THR A 12 -8.70 1.90 11.64
CA THR A 12 -7.93 2.95 12.29
C THR A 12 -6.72 3.29 11.42
N THR A 13 -6.85 4.34 10.61
CA THR A 13 -5.74 4.91 9.84
C THR A 13 -5.02 5.98 10.64
N THR A 14 -3.74 6.21 10.39
CA THR A 14 -2.92 7.18 11.11
C THR A 14 -3.34 8.64 10.91
N ASP A 15 -3.97 8.98 9.78
CA ASP A 15 -4.52 10.31 9.50
C ASP A 15 -5.77 10.19 8.61
N PRO A 16 -6.95 9.96 9.21
CA PRO A 16 -8.20 9.69 8.48
C PRO A 16 -8.70 10.89 7.67
N ASP A 17 -8.40 12.11 8.09
CA ASP A 17 -8.91 13.33 7.45
C ASP A 17 -8.18 13.69 6.14
N ASN A 18 -7.12 12.95 5.80
CA ASN A 18 -6.25 13.26 4.66
C ASN A 18 -6.03 12.08 3.70
N ILE A 19 -6.95 11.11 3.64
CA ILE A 19 -6.86 9.99 2.69
C ILE A 19 -7.03 10.51 1.25
N ARG A 20 -6.00 10.27 0.42
CA ARG A 20 -5.95 10.67 -0.99
C ARG A 20 -6.37 9.55 -1.93
N ALA A 21 -5.96 8.32 -1.62
CA ALA A 21 -6.24 7.17 -2.49
C ALA A 21 -6.21 5.84 -1.72
N ILE A 22 -7.00 4.89 -2.20
CA ILE A 22 -6.92 3.47 -1.82
C ILE A 22 -6.76 2.66 -3.11
N VAL A 23 -5.74 1.81 -3.18
CA VAL A 23 -5.43 1.05 -4.41
C VAL A 23 -4.92 -0.33 -4.05
N CYS A 24 -5.44 -1.38 -4.69
CA CYS A 24 -4.99 -2.75 -4.46
C CYS A 24 -3.87 -3.16 -5.42
N ASN A 25 -3.08 -4.15 -5.00
CA ASN A 25 -2.16 -4.84 -5.89
C ASN A 25 -2.94 -5.72 -6.90
N ARG A 26 -2.24 -6.30 -7.88
CA ARG A 26 -2.85 -7.09 -8.94
C ARG A 26 -3.70 -8.26 -8.43
N ASP A 27 -3.21 -8.97 -7.41
CA ASP A 27 -3.87 -10.15 -6.85
C ASP A 27 -4.97 -9.81 -5.83
N LYS A 28 -5.10 -8.52 -5.49
CA LYS A 28 -6.10 -7.99 -4.55
C LYS A 28 -6.00 -8.59 -3.15
N ILE A 29 -4.81 -9.04 -2.77
CA ILE A 29 -4.48 -9.52 -1.41
C ILE A 29 -3.86 -8.42 -0.55
N LEU A 30 -3.24 -7.42 -1.18
CA LEU A 30 -2.69 -6.23 -0.57
C LEU A 30 -3.42 -5.00 -1.08
N PHE A 31 -3.54 -3.99 -0.23
CA PHE A 31 -3.95 -2.66 -0.64
C PHE A 31 -3.14 -1.59 0.06
N SER A 32 -2.97 -0.47 -0.63
CA SER A 32 -2.29 0.70 -0.12
C SER A 32 -3.30 1.79 0.24
N ILE A 33 -3.10 2.45 1.37
CA ILE A 33 -3.75 3.71 1.72
C ILE A 33 -2.70 4.81 1.58
N LEU A 34 -3.02 5.81 0.77
CA LEU A 34 -2.20 7.00 0.58
C LEU A 34 -2.85 8.17 1.32
N THR A 35 -2.11 8.83 2.20
CA THR A 35 -2.49 10.13 2.78
C THR A 35 -1.64 11.24 2.17
N ARG A 36 -1.88 12.49 2.57
CA ARG A 36 -1.07 13.67 2.21
C ARG A 36 0.45 13.44 2.34
N ASP A 37 0.90 12.74 3.37
CA ASP A 37 2.31 12.61 3.73
C ASP A 37 2.77 11.15 3.97
N ALA A 38 1.86 10.18 3.94
CA ALA A 38 2.18 8.80 4.24
C ALA A 38 1.63 7.78 3.23
N LEU A 39 2.27 6.60 3.22
CA LEU A 39 1.88 5.43 2.46
C LEU A 39 1.85 4.23 3.41
N ALA A 40 0.68 3.59 3.52
CA ALA A 40 0.46 2.40 4.32
C ALA A 40 0.10 1.21 3.43
N ILE A 41 0.62 0.02 3.73
CA ILE A 41 0.25 -1.24 3.06
C ILE A 41 -0.48 -2.14 4.05
N TRP A 42 -1.58 -2.74 3.61
CA TRP A 42 -2.48 -3.56 4.40
C TRP A 42 -2.73 -4.89 3.69
N TYR A 43 -2.97 -5.94 4.48
CA TYR A 43 -3.49 -7.22 4.01
C TYR A 43 -5.02 -7.16 3.94
N CYS A 44 -5.65 -7.81 2.96
CA CYS A 44 -7.10 -7.76 2.78
C CYS A 44 -7.85 -8.69 3.75
N LYS A 45 -7.37 -9.92 3.96
CA LYS A 45 -8.10 -10.97 4.71
C LYS A 45 -7.13 -11.90 5.46
N PRO A 46 -6.92 -11.72 6.77
CA PRO A 46 -7.59 -10.73 7.62
C PRO A 46 -7.17 -9.28 7.29
N CYS A 47 -8.06 -8.32 7.52
CA CYS A 47 -7.80 -6.91 7.24
C CYS A 47 -6.91 -6.31 8.32
N VAL A 48 -5.59 -6.26 8.08
CA VAL A 48 -4.59 -5.80 9.06
C VAL A 48 -3.51 -4.93 8.39
N PRO A 49 -2.93 -3.94 9.11
CA PRO A 49 -1.81 -3.17 8.57
C PRO A 49 -0.56 -4.05 8.49
N ILE A 50 0.34 -3.78 7.55
CA ILE A 50 1.62 -4.51 7.43
C ILE A 50 2.78 -3.56 7.66
N VAL A 51 2.85 -2.50 6.85
CA VAL A 51 3.96 -1.54 6.89
C VAL A 51 3.46 -0.13 6.59
N PHE A 52 4.12 0.84 7.19
CA PHE A 52 3.78 2.25 7.09
C PHE A 52 5.05 3.07 6.88
N SER A 53 5.00 4.04 5.96
CA SER A 53 6.06 5.00 5.72
C SER A 53 5.48 6.40 5.68
N ARG A 54 5.97 7.28 6.58
CA ARG A 54 5.63 8.70 6.61
C ARG A 54 6.81 9.51 6.11
N ARG A 55 6.55 10.44 5.19
CA ARG A 55 7.55 11.40 4.73
C ARG A 55 7.75 12.48 5.79
N THR A 56 9.00 12.91 5.98
CA THR A 56 9.32 14.04 6.86
C THR A 56 8.83 15.34 6.24
N GLN A 57 8.69 16.38 7.07
CA GLN A 57 8.30 17.72 6.60
C GLN A 57 9.24 18.23 5.49
N ASP A 58 10.55 18.07 5.65
CA ASP A 58 11.55 18.41 4.62
C ASP A 58 11.30 17.68 3.29
N CYS A 59 10.88 16.42 3.34
CA CYS A 59 10.53 15.66 2.13
C CYS A 59 9.24 16.18 1.47
N ILE A 60 8.27 16.66 2.25
CA ILE A 60 7.05 17.28 1.74
C ILE A 60 7.38 18.62 1.09
N GLU A 61 8.21 19.44 1.72
CA GLU A 61 8.63 20.73 1.17
C GLU A 61 9.46 20.58 -0.10
N LYS A 62 10.29 19.53 -0.18
CA LYS A 62 11.15 19.29 -1.35
C LYS A 62 10.43 18.66 -2.54
N TYR A 63 9.52 17.72 -2.29
CA TYR A 63 8.91 16.90 -3.34
C TYR A 63 7.41 17.11 -3.49
N GLY A 64 6.78 17.97 -2.69
CA GLY A 64 5.34 18.18 -2.65
C GLY A 64 4.58 17.09 -1.90
N GLU A 65 3.28 17.28 -1.71
CA GLU A 65 2.36 16.34 -1.05
C GLU A 65 2.07 15.12 -1.94
N ASN A 66 1.68 14.01 -1.33
CA ASN A 66 1.22 12.83 -2.06
C ASN A 66 -0.13 13.12 -2.73
N VAL A 67 -0.28 12.72 -3.98
CA VAL A 67 -1.52 12.93 -4.75
C VAL A 67 -2.12 11.61 -5.22
N LEU A 68 -1.29 10.71 -5.76
CA LEU A 68 -1.76 9.44 -6.30
C LEU A 68 -0.72 8.34 -6.11
N VAL A 69 -1.13 7.08 -6.16
CA VAL A 69 -0.23 5.92 -6.06
C VAL A 69 -0.62 4.82 -7.05
N ARG A 70 0.38 4.08 -7.55
CA ARG A 70 0.20 2.88 -8.38
C ARG A 70 1.14 1.78 -7.93
N TRP A 71 0.64 0.54 -8.01
CA TRP A 71 1.42 -0.66 -7.83
C TRP A 71 2.15 -1.02 -9.13
N LYS A 72 3.38 -1.51 -9.02
CA LYS A 72 3.98 -2.28 -10.11
C LYS A 72 3.17 -3.58 -10.28
N PRO A 73 2.92 -4.07 -11.51
CA PRO A 73 2.07 -5.23 -11.74
C PRO A 73 2.52 -6.54 -11.07
N ASP A 74 3.80 -6.66 -10.70
CA ASP A 74 4.35 -7.80 -9.94
C ASP A 74 4.33 -7.59 -8.41
N SER A 75 3.72 -6.50 -7.93
CA SER A 75 3.62 -6.11 -6.53
C SER A 75 4.95 -5.79 -5.82
N SER A 76 6.09 -5.77 -6.52
CA SER A 76 7.41 -5.54 -5.91
C SER A 76 7.70 -4.07 -5.59
N MET A 77 6.93 -3.14 -6.16
CA MET A 77 7.13 -1.70 -6.00
C MET A 77 5.82 -0.93 -6.02
N LEU A 78 5.86 0.27 -5.45
CA LEU A 78 4.84 1.31 -5.63
C LEU A 78 5.50 2.59 -6.14
N VAL A 79 4.75 3.37 -6.91
CA VAL A 79 5.13 4.72 -7.30
C VAL A 79 4.08 5.71 -6.81
N VAL A 80 4.52 6.76 -6.13
CA VAL A 80 3.68 7.86 -5.65
C VAL A 80 3.93 9.09 -6.53
N GLY A 81 2.87 9.65 -7.09
CA GLY A 81 2.89 10.95 -7.76
C GLY A 81 2.59 12.07 -6.77
N THR A 82 3.34 13.17 -6.82
CA THR A 82 3.22 14.28 -5.88
C THR A 82 2.67 15.58 -6.51
N SER A 83 2.32 16.56 -5.66
CA SER A 83 1.83 17.88 -6.08
C SER A 83 2.85 18.66 -6.90
N ASP A 84 4.14 18.44 -6.62
CA ASP A 84 5.26 19.16 -7.24
C ASP A 84 5.89 18.34 -8.37
N SER A 85 5.11 17.40 -8.94
CA SER A 85 5.46 16.63 -10.12
C SER A 85 6.65 15.67 -9.94
N TYR A 86 6.79 15.08 -8.76
CA TYR A 86 7.73 13.99 -8.54
C TYR A 86 7.03 12.63 -8.57
N LEU A 87 7.73 11.64 -9.12
CA LEU A 87 7.51 10.22 -8.91
C LEU A 87 8.43 9.76 -7.79
N LEU A 88 7.85 9.26 -6.70
CA LEU A 88 8.59 8.67 -5.59
C LEU A 88 8.45 7.16 -5.66
N PHE A 89 9.55 6.48 -5.93
CA PHE A 89 9.58 5.02 -6.04
C PHE A 89 9.83 4.39 -4.67
N TYR A 90 9.01 3.41 -4.32
CA TYR A 90 9.13 2.61 -3.12
C TYR A 90 9.25 1.13 -3.50
N ARG A 91 10.25 0.44 -2.97
CA ARG A 91 10.41 -1.01 -3.08
C ARG A 91 9.70 -1.69 -1.91
N LEU A 92 8.96 -2.74 -2.22
CA LEU A 92 8.32 -3.60 -1.26
C LEU A 92 9.04 -4.95 -1.27
N SER A 93 9.72 -5.26 -0.18
CA SER A 93 10.46 -6.52 -0.02
C SER A 93 9.77 -7.40 1.01
N ASP A 94 9.72 -8.70 0.74
CA ASP A 94 9.29 -9.68 1.73
C ASP A 94 10.47 -10.09 2.62
N ASN A 95 10.30 -9.92 3.92
CA ASN A 95 11.23 -10.32 4.96
C ASN A 95 10.72 -11.53 5.74
N SER A 96 9.63 -12.18 5.29
CA SER A 96 9.25 -13.47 5.85
C SER A 96 10.38 -14.45 5.58
N GLY A 97 11.17 -14.76 6.62
CA GLY A 97 12.05 -15.92 6.61
C GLY A 97 11.22 -17.22 6.53
N GLU A 98 11.87 -18.36 6.72
CA GLU A 98 11.29 -19.66 6.32
C GLU A 98 9.91 -20.03 6.88
N ASN A 99 9.32 -19.39 7.91
CA ASN A 99 7.91 -19.64 8.30
C ASN A 99 7.28 -18.64 9.31
N HIS A 100 7.79 -17.41 9.46
CA HIS A 100 7.20 -16.46 10.42
C HIS A 100 6.45 -15.35 9.69
N GLY A 101 5.12 -15.50 9.60
CA GLY A 101 4.23 -14.40 9.21
C GLY A 101 4.29 -13.25 10.21
N LEU A 102 3.93 -12.05 9.78
CA LEU A 102 3.96 -10.83 10.61
C LEU A 102 3.04 -10.92 11.84
N TYR A 103 1.96 -11.69 11.72
CA TYR A 103 0.95 -11.84 12.76
C TYR A 103 0.84 -13.29 13.22
N GLU A 104 0.68 -13.45 14.52
CA GLU A 104 0.39 -14.72 15.17
C GLU A 104 -1.00 -14.68 15.78
N GLN A 105 -1.85 -15.65 15.43
CA GLN A 105 -3.18 -15.76 16.02
C GLN A 105 -3.10 -16.54 17.34
N LYS A 106 -3.30 -15.86 18.47
CA LYS A 106 -3.26 -16.46 19.81
C LYS A 106 -4.66 -16.81 20.30
N ASP A 107 -4.78 -18.02 20.85
CA ASP A 107 -5.99 -18.46 21.55
C ASP A 107 -6.06 -17.93 22.98
N SER A 108 -7.29 -17.91 23.52
CA SER A 108 -7.50 -17.60 24.93
C SER A 108 -6.77 -18.63 25.81
N PRO A 109 -6.12 -18.19 26.91
CA PRO A 109 -5.57 -19.12 27.89
C PRO A 109 -6.68 -19.94 28.57
N VAL A 110 -7.91 -19.42 28.62
CA VAL A 110 -9.09 -20.08 29.20
C VAL A 110 -9.61 -21.13 28.22
N THR A 111 -9.58 -22.41 28.62
CA THR A 111 -9.93 -23.56 27.77
C THR A 111 -11.31 -23.45 27.13
N SER A 112 -12.33 -22.98 27.87
CA SER A 112 -13.70 -22.84 27.36
C SER A 112 -13.88 -21.72 26.32
N LEU A 113 -12.86 -20.88 26.13
CA LEU A 113 -12.85 -19.78 25.15
C LEU A 113 -11.86 -20.04 24.01
N ARG A 114 -11.29 -21.24 23.93
CA ARG A 114 -10.43 -21.65 22.82
C ARG A 114 -11.26 -22.01 21.61
N ARG A 115 -10.66 -21.87 20.43
CA ARG A 115 -11.28 -22.28 19.18
C ARG A 115 -11.18 -23.80 19.05
N ASP A 116 -12.33 -24.46 18.90
CA ASP A 116 -12.38 -25.91 18.69
C ASP A 116 -12.52 -26.30 17.20
N SER A 117 -12.74 -25.32 16.31
CA SER A 117 -13.00 -25.54 14.87
C SER A 117 -11.89 -24.99 13.98
N ALA A 118 -11.42 -25.81 13.03
CA ALA A 118 -10.37 -25.46 12.06
C ALA A 118 -10.71 -24.25 11.18
N GLU A 119 -12.00 -23.94 11.00
CA GLU A 119 -12.48 -22.78 10.24
C GLU A 119 -12.26 -21.44 10.96
N LEU A 120 -12.02 -21.46 12.27
CA LEU A 120 -11.76 -20.27 13.09
C LEU A 120 -10.27 -19.87 13.09
N PHE A 121 -9.42 -20.67 12.44
CA PHE A 121 -8.00 -20.38 12.26
C PHE A 121 -7.78 -19.59 10.97
N ILE A 122 -6.99 -18.52 11.08
CA ILE A 122 -6.44 -17.82 9.92
C ILE A 122 -5.50 -18.81 9.23
N LYS A 123 -5.81 -19.15 7.98
CA LYS A 123 -5.03 -20.10 7.18
C LYS A 123 -3.93 -19.39 6.40
N GLU A 124 -4.13 -18.11 6.14
CA GLU A 124 -3.24 -17.25 5.38
C GLU A 124 -2.07 -16.77 6.23
N VAL A 125 -0.85 -16.97 5.75
CA VAL A 125 0.35 -16.37 6.33
C VAL A 125 0.43 -14.92 5.88
N ILE A 126 0.32 -14.00 6.83
CA ILE A 126 0.42 -12.56 6.55
C ILE A 126 1.90 -12.22 6.34
N PRO A 127 2.30 -11.71 5.16
CA PRO A 127 3.72 -11.51 4.86
C PRO A 127 4.31 -10.38 5.71
N SER A 128 5.59 -10.50 6.01
CA SER A 128 6.35 -9.49 6.74
C SER A 128 7.04 -8.57 5.74
N LEU A 129 6.38 -7.47 5.36
CA LEU A 129 6.86 -6.62 4.29
C LEU A 129 7.64 -5.42 4.80
N THR A 130 8.69 -5.04 4.09
CA THR A 130 9.41 -3.78 4.29
C THR A 130 9.25 -2.86 3.09
N LEU A 131 8.95 -1.60 3.35
CA LEU A 131 8.76 -0.56 2.34
C LEU A 131 9.95 0.40 2.38
N VAL A 132 10.74 0.44 1.31
CA VAL A 132 11.96 1.25 1.22
C VAL A 132 11.81 2.30 0.12
N PHE A 133 12.04 3.57 0.45
CA PHE A 133 12.17 4.62 -0.55
C PHE A 133 13.43 4.38 -1.40
N VAL A 134 13.26 4.35 -2.72
CA VAL A 134 14.35 4.06 -3.68
C VAL A 134 14.91 5.34 -4.26
N MET A 135 14.06 6.12 -4.93
CA MET A 135 14.48 7.33 -5.62
C MET A 135 13.31 8.26 -5.95
N PRO A 136 13.57 9.57 -6.06
CA PRO A 136 12.67 10.53 -6.66
C PRO A 136 13.00 10.73 -8.16
N VAL A 137 11.98 10.94 -8.99
CA VAL A 137 12.15 11.36 -10.39
C VAL A 137 11.21 12.54 -10.66
N TRP A 138 11.78 13.68 -11.02
CA TRP A 138 10.99 14.84 -11.42
C TRP A 138 10.46 14.68 -12.84
N ILE A 139 9.19 15.01 -13.05
CA ILE A 139 8.52 14.97 -14.34
C ILE A 139 8.19 16.39 -14.77
N ASP A 140 8.79 16.83 -15.87
CA ASP A 140 8.47 18.11 -16.46
C ASP A 140 7.04 18.13 -17.02
N GLY A 141 6.38 19.28 -16.95
CA GLY A 141 5.02 19.45 -17.43
C GLY A 141 3.91 18.97 -16.49
N GLY A 142 4.22 18.58 -15.25
CA GLY A 142 3.22 18.21 -14.24
C GLY A 142 2.65 16.81 -14.43
N ILE A 143 2.41 16.04 -13.37
CA ILE A 143 1.74 14.73 -13.46
C ILE A 143 0.22 14.90 -13.46
N SER A 144 -0.49 14.31 -14.44
CA SER A 144 -1.96 14.26 -14.48
C SER A 144 -2.52 12.86 -14.21
N SER A 145 -1.88 11.81 -14.74
CA SER A 145 -2.22 10.43 -14.44
C SER A 145 -1.03 9.49 -14.62
N ILE A 146 -1.11 8.31 -14.00
CA ILE A 146 -0.09 7.27 -14.06
C ILE A 146 -0.76 5.92 -14.26
N VAL A 147 -0.16 5.08 -15.11
CA VAL A 147 -0.49 3.67 -15.26
C VAL A 147 0.77 2.83 -15.39
N CYS A 148 0.78 1.67 -14.73
CA CYS A 148 1.83 0.68 -14.88
C CYS A 148 1.34 -0.43 -15.83
N ILE A 149 2.08 -0.71 -16.89
CA ILE A 149 1.75 -1.73 -17.88
C ILE A 149 2.94 -2.67 -18.00
N ARG A 150 2.77 -3.93 -17.53
CA ARG A 150 3.87 -4.91 -17.43
C ARG A 150 5.02 -4.35 -16.58
N ASP A 151 6.16 -4.07 -17.19
CA ASP A 151 7.34 -3.50 -16.52
C ASP A 151 7.56 -2.03 -16.86
N GLU A 152 6.59 -1.40 -17.52
CA GLU A 152 6.67 -0.01 -17.97
C GLU A 152 5.78 0.90 -17.13
N LEU A 153 6.25 2.13 -16.95
CA LEU A 153 5.49 3.21 -16.34
C LEU A 153 5.12 4.23 -17.41
N MET A 154 3.81 4.47 -17.58
CA MET A 154 3.31 5.54 -18.43
C MET A 154 2.77 6.67 -17.57
N VAL A 155 3.20 7.89 -17.89
CA VAL A 155 2.79 9.11 -17.20
C VAL A 155 2.19 10.06 -18.23
N ALA A 156 0.95 10.46 -18.00
CA ALA A 156 0.36 11.57 -18.73
C ALA A 156 0.72 12.87 -18.00
N THR A 157 1.19 13.87 -18.74
CA THR A 157 1.52 15.19 -18.18
C THR A 157 0.34 16.16 -18.26
N LYS A 158 0.37 17.26 -17.50
CA LYS A 158 -0.61 18.36 -17.63
C LYS A 158 -0.39 19.16 -18.91
N THR A 159 0.79 19.06 -19.53
CA THR A 159 1.12 19.65 -20.83
C THR A 159 0.77 18.75 -22.02
N SER A 160 -0.05 17.71 -21.82
CA SER A 160 -0.52 16.79 -22.87
C SER A 160 0.58 15.94 -23.54
N HIS A 161 1.66 15.64 -22.82
CA HIS A 161 2.68 14.67 -23.25
C HIS A 161 2.48 13.33 -22.55
N ILE A 162 2.96 12.25 -23.18
CA ILE A 162 3.05 10.92 -22.56
C ILE A 162 4.53 10.59 -22.38
N VAL A 163 4.93 10.34 -21.14
CA VAL A 163 6.28 9.91 -20.77
C VAL A 163 6.25 8.40 -20.49
N ARG A 164 7.18 7.66 -21.10
CA ARG A 164 7.39 6.22 -20.86
C ARG A 164 8.72 6.03 -20.14
N GLN A 165 8.68 5.41 -18.96
CA GLN A 165 9.85 5.05 -18.15
C GLN A 165 9.95 3.53 -17.99
#